data_AF-A0A834U833-F1
#
_entry.id   AF-A0A834U833-F1
#
_cell.length_a   1.000
_cell.length_b   1.000
_cell.length_c   1.000
_cell.angle_alpha   90.00
_cell.angle_beta   90.00
_cell.angle_gamma   90.00
#
_symmetry.space_group_name_H-M   'P 1'
#
loop_
_entity.id
_entity.type
_entity.pdbx_description
1 polymer ?
#
loop_
_entity_poly.entity_id
_entity_poly.type
_entity_poly.pdbx_seq_one_letter_code
_entity_poly.pdbx_strand_id
1 'polypeptide(L)'
;MKRVILFVNGTDVNGKVFMITHSLDELLFAASTKFEINAKRIFTPQGGEIDDIKLIRDDDILYVSSGEDFIYKNKVANDDQINENSEWITLNVGGKYFTTTRSTLTKNEPMSMLARMFTRTQKSDCMLKPSLKDPKGAFLIDRSPIYFEPLLNFLRHNLMILDSNVNVNGVLAEAHYYGMENAICVLTKMANEKNSPADGLITLSRKHVVKAIMSTSPTSELRFQGVNFSGADLSKLDLRNINFKYAVMDSCNLAGANLSGCCFERANLSHANFQDPNGSPANMEGADFRDANFEGSNMPAVNLRVATLKNAILRNCDLRSAVLAGANLERCDLSGSDLQEANLRGANLKDATFELMLTPLHMSQTIR
;
A
#
# COMPACT_ATOMS: atom_id res chain seq x y z
N MET A 1 16.37 -53.93 43.50
CA MET A 1 15.73 -52.83 44.26
C MET A 1 15.65 -51.65 43.32
N LYS A 2 14.52 -50.96 43.26
CA LYS A 2 14.29 -49.83 42.33
C LYS A 2 14.41 -48.52 43.10
N ARG A 3 14.98 -47.49 42.51
CA ARG A 3 15.00 -46.12 43.03
C ARG A 3 13.86 -45.35 42.40
N VAL A 4 13.21 -44.50 43.17
CA VAL A 4 12.20 -43.57 42.66
C VAL A 4 12.37 -42.19 43.29
N ILE A 5 11.92 -41.18 42.56
CA ILE A 5 11.89 -39.80 43.02
C ILE A 5 10.42 -39.48 43.32
N LEU A 6 10.11 -39.27 44.59
CA LEU A 6 8.77 -38.86 45.01
C LEU A 6 8.72 -37.35 45.21
N PHE A 7 7.63 -36.75 44.77
CA PHE A 7 7.24 -35.37 45.06
C PHE A 7 5.91 -35.38 45.82
N VAL A 8 5.61 -34.32 46.57
CA VAL A 8 4.27 -34.14 47.14
C VAL A 8 3.32 -33.77 45.99
N ASN A 9 2.12 -34.34 45.99
CA ASN A 9 1.09 -34.05 44.99
C ASN A 9 0.88 -32.53 44.87
N GLY A 10 0.94 -32.00 43.64
CA GLY A 10 0.90 -30.56 43.38
C GLY A 10 2.23 -29.80 43.57
N THR A 11 3.35 -30.45 43.90
CA THR A 11 4.69 -29.82 43.95
C THR A 11 5.67 -30.46 42.97
N ASP A 12 6.49 -29.63 42.34
CA ASP A 12 7.57 -30.01 41.42
C ASP A 12 8.96 -29.69 41.99
N VAL A 13 8.99 -29.22 43.23
CA VAL A 13 10.19 -28.89 44.01
C VAL A 13 10.28 -29.78 45.24
N ASN A 14 11.49 -29.94 45.79
CA ASN A 14 11.80 -30.76 46.96
C ASN A 14 11.52 -32.27 46.80
N GLY A 15 11.72 -32.81 45.59
CA GLY A 15 11.67 -34.25 45.35
C GLY A 15 12.70 -35.00 46.19
N LYS A 16 12.29 -36.12 46.80
CA LYS A 16 13.17 -36.97 47.62
C LYS A 16 13.31 -38.33 46.97
N VAL A 17 14.52 -38.89 47.05
CA VAL A 17 14.82 -40.21 46.51
C VAL A 17 14.47 -41.30 47.54
N PHE A 18 13.78 -42.34 47.07
CA PHE A 18 13.39 -43.50 47.86
C PHE A 18 13.88 -44.78 47.20
N MET A 19 14.22 -45.75 48.05
CA MET A 19 14.48 -47.13 47.64
C MET A 19 13.20 -47.92 47.82
N ILE A 20 12.76 -48.60 46.77
CA ILE A 20 11.63 -49.52 46.81
C ILE A 20 12.13 -50.86 47.35
N THR A 21 11.57 -51.26 48.49
CA THR A 21 11.86 -52.51 49.20
C THR A 21 10.93 -53.62 48.71
N HIS A 22 9.75 -53.77 49.32
CA HIS A 22 8.90 -54.95 49.13
C HIS A 22 7.40 -54.66 48.99
N SER A 23 6.86 -53.58 49.58
CA SER A 23 5.44 -53.23 49.50
C SER A 23 5.20 -51.74 49.25
N LEU A 24 4.01 -51.42 48.73
CA LEU A 24 3.58 -50.04 48.51
C LEU A 24 3.31 -49.32 49.85
N ASP A 25 2.84 -50.05 50.87
CA ASP A 25 2.61 -49.53 52.22
C ASP A 25 3.90 -49.07 52.90
N GLU A 26 5.01 -49.80 52.73
CA GLU A 26 6.32 -49.38 53.23
C GLU A 26 6.81 -48.10 52.56
N LEU A 27 6.57 -47.96 51.25
CA LEU A 27 6.91 -46.76 50.49
C LEU A 27 6.07 -45.55 50.96
N LEU A 28 4.77 -45.74 51.17
CA LEU A 28 3.87 -44.72 51.71
C LEU A 28 4.23 -44.32 53.14
N PHE A 29 4.59 -45.28 54.00
CA PHE A 29 5.05 -45.00 55.36
C PHE A 29 6.36 -44.19 55.35
N ALA A 30 7.34 -44.60 54.55
CA ALA A 30 8.59 -43.88 54.40
C ALA A 30 8.38 -42.47 53.82
N ALA A 31 7.46 -42.32 52.86
CA ALA A 31 7.08 -41.03 52.31
C ALA A 31 6.41 -40.14 53.38
N SER A 32 5.53 -40.72 54.20
CA SER A 32 4.86 -40.01 55.30
C SER A 32 5.85 -39.44 56.31
N THR A 33 6.84 -40.24 56.73
CA THR A 33 7.89 -39.79 57.66
C THR A 33 8.78 -38.72 57.05
N LYS A 34 9.17 -38.87 55.77
CA LYS A 34 10.09 -37.91 55.14
C LYS A 34 9.41 -36.60 54.74
N PHE A 35 8.15 -36.62 54.31
CA PHE A 35 7.44 -35.42 53.85
C PHE A 35 6.56 -34.78 54.94
N GLU A 36 6.45 -35.40 56.12
CA GLU A 36 5.60 -34.95 57.22
C GLU A 36 4.12 -34.83 56.80
N ILE A 37 3.67 -35.75 55.93
CA ILE A 37 2.28 -35.84 55.43
C ILE A 37 1.71 -37.24 55.73
N ASN A 38 0.39 -37.40 55.62
CA ASN A 38 -0.27 -38.70 55.74
C ASN A 38 -0.44 -39.34 54.35
N ALA A 39 0.62 -39.91 53.80
CA ALA A 39 0.61 -40.44 52.44
C ALA A 39 -0.31 -41.66 52.28
N LYS A 40 -1.25 -41.60 51.33
CA LYS A 40 -2.22 -42.67 51.04
C LYS A 40 -2.22 -43.16 49.59
N ARG A 41 -1.92 -42.28 48.64
CA ARG A 41 -2.04 -42.56 47.19
C ARG A 41 -0.77 -42.13 46.46
N ILE A 42 -0.42 -42.85 45.40
CA ILE A 42 0.74 -42.55 44.54
C ILE A 42 0.29 -42.41 43.10
N PHE A 43 0.77 -41.38 42.40
CA PHE A 43 0.41 -41.09 41.02
C PHE A 43 1.64 -40.97 40.11
N THR A 44 1.45 -41.28 38.83
CA THR A 44 2.37 -40.93 37.75
C THR A 44 2.27 -39.44 37.41
N PRO A 45 3.23 -38.85 36.67
CA PRO A 45 3.15 -37.45 36.22
C PRO A 45 1.94 -37.15 35.32
N GLN A 46 1.35 -38.18 34.70
CA GLN A 46 0.14 -38.07 33.88
C GLN A 46 -1.15 -38.22 34.70
N GLY A 47 -1.05 -38.40 36.02
CA GLY A 47 -2.20 -38.54 36.92
C GLY A 47 -2.80 -39.94 37.01
N GLY A 48 -2.09 -40.97 36.53
CA GLY A 48 -2.50 -42.36 36.74
C GLY A 48 -2.14 -42.82 38.15
N GLU A 49 -3.11 -43.32 38.90
CA GLU A 49 -2.88 -43.92 40.23
C GLU A 49 -2.16 -45.27 40.10
N ILE A 50 -1.20 -45.51 41.00
CA ILE A 50 -0.40 -46.74 41.02
C ILE A 50 -0.82 -47.58 42.22
N ASP A 51 -1.49 -48.69 41.92
CA ASP A 51 -1.96 -49.64 42.94
C ASP A 51 -1.03 -50.86 43.09
N ASP A 52 -0.15 -51.13 42.12
CA ASP A 52 0.79 -52.26 42.14
C ASP A 52 2.25 -51.79 41.97
N ILE A 53 3.09 -52.18 42.93
CA ILE A 53 4.53 -51.91 42.96
C ILE A 53 5.30 -52.46 41.74
N LYS A 54 4.76 -53.49 41.07
CA LYS A 54 5.33 -54.07 39.85
C LYS A 54 5.34 -53.07 38.69
N LEU A 55 4.42 -52.11 38.68
CA LEU A 55 4.28 -51.11 37.62
C LEU A 55 5.32 -49.99 37.71
N ILE A 56 5.95 -49.82 38.87
CA ILE A 56 6.97 -48.81 39.11
C ILE A 56 8.30 -49.26 38.50
N ARG A 57 8.98 -48.40 37.74
CA ARG A 57 10.30 -48.65 37.14
C ARG A 57 11.42 -47.97 37.93
N ASP A 58 12.65 -48.28 37.56
CA ASP A 58 13.82 -47.64 38.16
C ASP A 58 13.94 -46.18 37.67
N ASP A 59 14.24 -45.27 38.58
CA ASP A 59 14.31 -43.82 38.40
C ASP A 59 12.98 -43.15 37.98
N ASP A 60 11.83 -43.78 38.26
CA ASP A 60 10.51 -43.16 38.02
C ASP A 60 10.27 -41.93 38.91
N ILE A 61 9.62 -40.92 38.32
CA ILE A 61 9.14 -39.72 39.01
C ILE A 61 7.66 -39.91 39.35
N LEU A 62 7.34 -39.96 40.64
CA LEU A 62 5.98 -40.17 41.13
C LEU A 62 5.57 -39.10 42.13
N TYR A 63 4.27 -39.00 42.38
CA TYR A 63 3.67 -38.00 43.25
C TYR A 63 2.87 -38.68 44.36
N VAL A 64 3.10 -38.28 45.60
CA VAL A 64 2.44 -38.84 46.78
C VAL A 64 1.38 -37.87 47.33
N SER A 65 0.19 -38.39 47.62
CA SER A 65 -0.97 -37.61 48.07
C SER A 65 -1.47 -38.08 49.44
N SER A 66 -2.08 -37.17 50.21
CA SER A 66 -2.71 -37.49 51.50
C SER A 66 -4.13 -38.07 51.40
N GLY A 67 -4.58 -38.38 50.18
CA GLY A 67 -5.91 -38.91 49.86
C GLY A 67 -6.68 -38.08 48.84
N GLU A 68 -6.20 -36.89 48.52
CA GLU A 68 -6.70 -36.04 47.43
C GLU A 68 -6.35 -36.61 46.05
N ASP A 69 -7.13 -36.26 45.04
CA ASP A 69 -6.87 -36.62 43.64
C ASP A 69 -5.61 -35.95 43.10
N PHE A 70 -5.07 -36.48 42.00
CA PHE A 70 -3.85 -35.94 41.39
C PHE A 70 -4.03 -34.47 40.98
N ILE A 71 -3.18 -33.59 41.51
CA ILE A 71 -3.19 -32.17 41.17
C ILE A 71 -2.30 -31.99 39.94
N TYR A 72 -2.93 -31.89 38.77
CA TYR A 72 -2.23 -31.59 37.53
C TYR A 72 -1.68 -30.16 37.58
N LYS A 73 -0.38 -30.03 37.86
CA LYS A 73 0.34 -28.79 37.56
C LYS A 73 0.51 -28.71 36.05
N ASN A 74 -0.40 -27.98 35.42
CA ASN A 74 -0.22 -27.52 34.06
C ASN A 74 1.21 -26.96 33.94
N LYS A 75 2.06 -27.62 33.14
CA LYS A 75 3.22 -26.99 32.49
C LYS A 75 2.76 -26.02 31.39
N VAL A 76 1.61 -25.37 31.62
CA VAL A 76 1.17 -24.17 30.91
C VAL A 76 1.67 -23.05 31.80
N ALA A 77 2.46 -22.18 31.20
CA ALA A 77 3.06 -21.02 31.83
C ALA A 77 2.15 -20.42 32.91
N ASN A 78 2.70 -20.24 34.11
CA ASN A 78 2.20 -19.30 35.10
C ASN A 78 2.21 -17.88 34.49
N ASP A 79 1.24 -17.57 33.64
CA ASP A 79 0.99 -16.23 33.08
C ASP A 79 -0.28 -15.61 33.68
N ASP A 80 -0.94 -16.30 34.63
CA ASP A 80 -2.12 -15.83 35.35
C ASP A 80 -1.80 -14.95 36.56
N GLN A 81 -0.52 -14.64 36.79
CA GLN A 81 -0.18 -13.27 37.20
C GLN A 81 0.10 -12.50 35.92
N ILE A 82 -0.96 -12.07 35.23
CA ILE A 82 -0.85 -10.98 34.27
C ILE A 82 -0.29 -9.84 35.09
N ASN A 83 1.01 -9.65 34.94
CA ASN A 83 1.74 -8.58 35.57
C ASN A 83 1.04 -7.32 35.10
N GLU A 84 0.15 -6.74 35.91
CA GLU A 84 -0.56 -5.50 35.57
C GLU A 84 0.44 -4.40 35.23
N ASN A 85 1.71 -4.59 35.60
CA ASN A 85 2.88 -3.79 35.26
C ASN A 85 3.59 -4.12 33.94
N SER A 86 3.32 -5.25 33.27
CA SER A 86 3.96 -5.58 31.99
C SER A 86 3.76 -4.47 30.96
N GLU A 87 4.85 -4.01 30.35
CA GLU A 87 4.82 -3.05 29.24
C GLU A 87 4.29 -3.66 27.95
N TRP A 88 4.37 -4.99 27.82
CA TRP A 88 3.97 -5.70 26.61
C TRP A 88 2.46 -5.83 26.53
N ILE A 89 1.94 -5.62 25.33
CA ILE A 89 0.53 -5.72 24.99
C ILE A 89 0.42 -6.55 23.71
N THR A 90 -0.45 -7.55 23.74
CA THR A 90 -0.82 -8.32 22.55
C THR A 90 -2.23 -7.95 22.14
N LEU A 91 -2.42 -7.62 20.87
CA LEU A 91 -3.69 -7.26 20.25
C LEU A 91 -4.06 -8.36 19.25
N ASN A 92 -5.29 -8.87 19.33
CA ASN A 92 -5.86 -9.77 18.33
C ASN A 92 -6.80 -8.96 17.42
N VAL A 93 -6.32 -8.59 16.23
CA VAL A 93 -7.05 -7.75 15.27
C VAL A 93 -7.61 -8.64 14.17
N GLY A 94 -8.92 -8.88 14.18
CA GLY A 94 -9.60 -9.71 13.17
C GLY A 94 -9.00 -11.12 13.01
N GLY A 95 -8.43 -11.69 14.08
CA GLY A 95 -7.78 -13.01 14.09
C GLY A 95 -6.26 -13.00 13.92
N LYS A 96 -5.63 -11.86 13.58
CA LYS A 96 -4.16 -11.73 13.52
C LYS A 96 -3.62 -11.11 14.80
N TYR A 97 -2.59 -11.73 15.37
CA TYR A 97 -1.95 -11.28 16.59
C TYR A 97 -0.83 -10.27 16.32
N PHE A 98 -0.87 -9.14 17.03
CA PHE A 98 0.13 -8.09 17.01
C PHE A 98 0.64 -7.84 18.42
N THR A 99 1.95 -8.01 18.63
CA THR A 99 2.59 -7.68 19.92
C THR A 99 3.29 -6.33 19.82
N THR A 100 3.07 -5.49 20.83
CA THR A 100 3.64 -4.14 20.92
C THR A 100 3.81 -3.74 22.39
N THR A 101 4.27 -2.52 22.65
CA THR A 101 4.36 -1.98 24.00
C THR A 101 3.30 -0.91 24.24
N ARG A 102 2.92 -0.73 25.50
CA ARG A 102 2.01 0.35 25.91
C ARG A 102 2.54 1.72 25.50
N SER A 103 3.85 1.94 25.65
CA SER A 103 4.51 3.17 25.25
C SER A 103 4.34 3.47 23.75
N THR A 104 4.38 2.46 22.87
CA THR A 104 4.08 2.64 21.44
C THR A 104 2.64 3.11 21.22
N LEU A 105 1.67 2.52 21.92
CA LEU A 105 0.26 2.88 21.75
C LEU A 105 -0.10 4.26 22.33
N THR A 106 0.63 4.74 23.34
CA THR A 106 0.29 5.99 24.05
C THR A 106 1.13 7.20 23.67
N LYS A 107 2.35 7.03 23.13
CA LYS A 107 3.33 8.12 22.99
C LYS A 107 3.03 9.08 21.84
N ASN A 108 2.76 8.55 20.65
CA ASN A 108 2.68 9.39 19.43
C ASN A 108 1.29 9.99 19.21
N GLU A 109 0.24 9.29 19.66
CA GLU A 109 -1.16 9.69 19.48
C GLU A 109 -1.93 9.59 20.82
N PRO A 110 -1.65 10.47 21.80
CA PRO A 110 -2.16 10.33 23.17
C PRO A 110 -3.70 10.48 23.26
N MET A 111 -4.32 11.13 22.27
CA MET A 111 -5.77 11.30 22.20
C MET A 111 -6.49 10.18 21.43
N SER A 112 -5.74 9.27 20.80
CA SER A 112 -6.33 8.15 20.07
C SER A 112 -7.09 7.18 21.00
N MET A 113 -8.05 6.47 20.43
CA MET A 113 -8.81 5.43 21.12
C MET A 113 -7.88 4.36 21.73
N LEU A 114 -6.83 3.97 21.02
CA LEU A 114 -5.84 3.01 21.52
C LEU A 114 -5.08 3.57 22.72
N ALA A 115 -4.60 4.81 22.66
CA ALA A 115 -3.95 5.44 23.79
C ALA A 115 -4.88 5.50 25.01
N ARG A 116 -6.13 5.90 24.81
CA ARG A 116 -7.14 5.98 25.89
C ARG A 116 -7.51 4.63 26.50
N MET A 117 -7.48 3.55 25.72
CA MET A 117 -7.69 2.18 26.22
C MET A 117 -6.54 1.71 27.11
N PHE A 118 -5.29 2.06 26.77
CA PHE A 118 -4.11 1.49 27.41
C PHE A 118 -3.34 2.46 28.34
N THR A 119 -3.84 3.68 28.55
CA THR A 119 -3.24 4.65 29.49
C THR A 119 -3.52 4.26 30.95
N ARG A 120 -2.55 4.48 31.86
CA ARG A 120 -2.66 4.09 33.29
C ARG A 120 -2.98 5.25 34.26
N THR A 121 -3.06 6.49 33.80
CA THR A 121 -3.17 7.66 34.69
C THR A 121 -4.59 7.84 35.25
N GLN A 122 -4.71 7.83 36.59
CA GLN A 122 -5.96 8.04 37.35
C GLN A 122 -6.56 9.46 37.26
N LYS A 123 -6.17 10.30 36.30
CA LYS A 123 -6.53 11.73 36.24
C LYS A 123 -6.99 12.22 34.86
N SER A 124 -7.71 11.39 34.12
CA SER A 124 -8.40 11.86 32.91
C SER A 124 -9.81 11.33 32.86
N ASP A 125 -10.79 12.23 32.73
CA ASP A 125 -12.25 11.98 32.66
C ASP A 125 -12.70 11.11 31.46
N CYS A 126 -11.76 10.45 30.77
CA CYS A 126 -12.00 9.87 29.45
C CYS A 126 -11.37 8.48 29.25
N MET A 127 -11.19 7.70 30.33
CA MET A 127 -10.74 6.30 30.25
C MET A 127 -11.73 5.41 29.50
N LEU A 128 -11.26 4.72 28.46
CA LEU A 128 -12.00 3.66 27.77
C LEU A 128 -11.56 2.32 28.33
N LYS A 129 -12.50 1.46 28.72
CA LYS A 129 -12.15 0.10 29.14
C LYS A 129 -11.63 -0.68 27.92
N PRO A 130 -10.47 -1.37 28.02
CA PRO A 130 -10.04 -2.27 26.97
C PRO A 130 -11.08 -3.34 26.66
N SER A 131 -11.02 -3.86 25.44
CA SER A 131 -11.82 -4.98 24.99
C SER A 131 -11.50 -6.29 25.73
N LEU A 132 -12.38 -7.29 25.54
CA LEU A 132 -12.21 -8.63 26.11
C LEU A 132 -10.86 -9.24 25.69
N LYS A 133 -10.28 -10.04 26.59
CA LYS A 133 -9.05 -10.79 26.33
C LYS A 133 -9.37 -12.23 25.93
N ASP A 134 -8.54 -12.80 25.05
CA ASP A 134 -8.55 -14.23 24.77
C ASP A 134 -7.79 -15.03 25.86
N PRO A 135 -7.81 -16.38 25.83
CA PRO A 135 -7.07 -17.21 26.80
C PRO A 135 -5.55 -17.02 26.81
N LYS A 136 -4.99 -16.32 25.80
CA LYS A 136 -3.57 -15.97 25.70
C LYS A 136 -3.30 -14.54 26.20
N GLY A 137 -4.30 -13.87 26.76
CA GLY A 137 -4.19 -12.50 27.29
C GLY A 137 -4.22 -11.40 26.22
N ALA A 138 -4.52 -11.71 24.96
CA ALA A 138 -4.56 -10.73 23.87
C ALA A 138 -5.91 -9.99 23.82
N PHE A 139 -5.86 -8.66 23.67
CA PHE A 139 -7.05 -7.81 23.59
C PHE A 139 -7.70 -7.92 22.21
N LEU A 140 -9.01 -8.20 22.16
CA LEU A 140 -9.76 -8.35 20.93
C LEU A 140 -10.02 -7.00 20.25
N ILE A 141 -9.67 -6.87 18.98
CA ILE A 141 -10.00 -5.73 18.13
C ILE A 141 -10.74 -6.27 16.91
N ASP A 142 -12.04 -6.01 16.84
CA ASP A 142 -12.90 -6.48 15.75
C ASP A 142 -12.78 -5.57 14.52
N ARG A 143 -11.59 -5.53 13.92
CA ARG A 143 -11.24 -4.71 12.74
C ARG A 143 -10.34 -5.49 11.79
N SER A 144 -10.13 -4.95 10.58
CA SER A 144 -9.28 -5.59 9.57
C SER A 144 -7.78 -5.48 9.92
N PRO A 145 -7.05 -6.60 10.00
CA PRO A 145 -5.62 -6.56 10.29
C PRO A 145 -4.80 -5.89 9.17
N ILE A 146 -5.29 -5.96 7.92
CA ILE A 146 -4.60 -5.40 6.75
C ILE A 146 -4.50 -3.88 6.83
N TYR A 147 -5.57 -3.21 7.28
CA TYR A 147 -5.60 -1.76 7.39
C TYR A 147 -5.06 -1.25 8.73
N PHE A 148 -5.07 -2.10 9.77
CA PHE A 148 -4.54 -1.78 11.09
C PHE A 148 -3.00 -1.80 11.16
N GLU A 149 -2.36 -2.75 10.49
CA GLU A 149 -0.91 -2.95 10.56
C GLU A 149 -0.09 -1.70 10.18
N PRO A 150 -0.43 -0.94 9.11
CA PRO A 150 0.24 0.32 8.82
C PRO A 150 0.11 1.37 9.92
N LEU A 151 -1.05 1.44 10.60
CA LEU A 151 -1.26 2.37 11.71
C LEU A 151 -0.42 2.00 12.93
N LEU A 152 -0.31 0.70 13.24
CA LEU A 152 0.55 0.24 14.32
C LEU A 152 2.03 0.55 14.01
N ASN A 153 2.46 0.40 12.76
CA ASN A 153 3.81 0.74 12.34
C ASN A 153 4.06 2.26 12.38
N PHE A 154 3.08 3.07 11.99
CA PHE A 154 3.11 4.52 12.18
C PHE A 154 3.34 4.89 13.66
N LEU A 155 2.67 4.23 14.60
CA LEU A 155 2.90 4.42 16.03
C LEU A 155 4.30 3.96 16.51
N ARG A 156 5.00 3.09 15.76
CA ARG A 156 6.36 2.65 16.12
C ARG A 156 7.44 3.63 15.68
N HIS A 157 7.35 4.13 14.44
CA HIS A 157 8.42 4.91 13.82
C HIS A 157 8.00 6.29 13.28
N ASN A 158 6.75 6.72 13.50
CA ASN A 158 6.22 8.02 13.05
C ASN A 158 6.29 8.26 11.54
N LEU A 159 6.36 7.19 10.75
CA LEU A 159 6.40 7.24 9.29
C LEU A 159 5.27 6.38 8.74
N MET A 160 4.47 6.96 7.86
CA MET A 160 3.29 6.32 7.29
C MET A 160 3.71 5.62 5.99
N ILE A 161 3.90 4.30 6.07
CA ILE A 161 4.39 3.46 4.97
C ILE A 161 3.28 2.50 4.58
N LEU A 162 2.91 2.51 3.30
CA LEU A 162 1.89 1.62 2.74
C LEU A 162 2.49 0.76 1.65
N ASP A 163 2.30 -0.55 1.76
CA ASP A 163 2.62 -1.48 0.68
C ASP A 163 1.73 -1.22 -0.54
N SER A 164 2.23 -1.54 -1.74
CA SER A 164 1.52 -1.32 -3.01
C SER A 164 0.13 -1.96 -3.06
N ASN A 165 -0.12 -3.00 -2.28
CA ASN A 165 -1.37 -3.76 -2.26
C ASN A 165 -2.39 -3.24 -1.23
N VAL A 166 -2.03 -2.25 -0.41
CA VAL A 166 -2.90 -1.73 0.66
C VAL A 166 -3.62 -0.47 0.20
N ASN A 167 -4.96 -0.50 0.24
CA ASN A 167 -5.79 0.64 -0.13
C ASN A 167 -5.68 1.77 0.91
N VAL A 168 -5.20 2.94 0.48
CA VAL A 168 -5.03 4.15 1.30
C VAL A 168 -6.35 4.56 1.98
N ASN A 169 -7.47 4.48 1.26
CA ASN A 169 -8.78 4.87 1.79
C ASN A 169 -9.25 3.91 2.91
N GLY A 170 -8.88 2.63 2.82
CA GLY A 170 -9.16 1.66 3.88
C GLY A 170 -8.38 1.96 5.17
N VAL A 171 -7.10 2.32 5.02
CA VAL A 171 -6.27 2.75 6.17
C VAL A 171 -6.73 4.08 6.74
N LEU A 172 -7.15 5.02 5.88
CA LEU A 172 -7.73 6.30 6.31
C LEU A 172 -9.01 6.10 7.13
N ALA A 173 -9.90 5.19 6.72
CA ALA A 173 -11.10 4.85 7.47
C ALA A 173 -10.78 4.27 8.87
N GLU A 174 -9.77 3.41 8.98
CA GLU A 174 -9.29 2.92 10.28
C GLU A 174 -8.66 4.05 11.12
N ALA A 175 -7.87 4.95 10.51
CA ALA A 175 -7.27 6.08 11.21
C ALA A 175 -8.33 7.00 11.84
N HIS A 176 -9.43 7.25 11.10
CA HIS A 176 -10.60 7.95 11.63
C HIS A 176 -11.28 7.19 12.76
N TYR A 177 -11.45 5.87 12.64
CA TYR A 177 -12.05 5.04 13.68
C TYR A 177 -11.28 5.13 15.01
N TYR A 178 -9.94 5.07 14.96
CA TYR A 178 -9.12 5.20 16.16
C TYR A 178 -8.86 6.65 16.59
N GLY A 179 -9.27 7.65 15.81
CA GLY A 179 -9.01 9.05 16.11
C GLY A 179 -7.52 9.40 16.12
N MET A 180 -6.75 8.93 15.14
CA MET A 180 -5.32 9.23 15.02
C MET A 180 -5.11 10.48 14.14
N GLU A 181 -5.07 11.66 14.75
CA GLU A 181 -5.12 12.94 14.01
C GLU A 181 -3.93 13.15 13.05
N ASN A 182 -2.70 12.82 13.48
CA ASN A 182 -1.54 13.01 12.59
C ASN A 182 -1.56 12.00 11.44
N ALA A 183 -1.97 10.76 11.71
CA ALA A 183 -2.12 9.73 10.66
C ALA A 183 -3.18 10.15 9.63
N ILE A 184 -4.32 10.67 10.07
CA ILE A 184 -5.40 11.17 9.19
C ILE A 184 -4.88 12.29 8.29
N CYS A 185 -4.12 13.25 8.83
CA CYS A 185 -3.56 14.35 8.05
C CYS A 185 -2.65 13.85 6.91
N VAL A 186 -1.76 12.89 7.21
CA VAL A 186 -0.85 12.30 6.22
C VAL A 186 -1.63 11.47 5.18
N LEU A 187 -2.53 10.61 5.62
CA LEU A 187 -3.34 9.73 4.76
C LEU A 187 -4.27 10.53 3.83
N THR A 188 -4.83 11.63 4.30
CA THR A 188 -5.70 12.51 3.48
C THR A 188 -4.90 13.14 2.35
N LYS A 189 -3.67 13.61 2.62
CA LYS A 189 -2.77 14.12 1.58
C LYS A 189 -2.44 13.05 0.54
N MET A 190 -2.08 11.84 0.99
CA MET A 190 -1.78 10.71 0.11
C MET A 190 -3.00 10.24 -0.70
N ALA A 191 -4.21 10.31 -0.14
CA ALA A 191 -5.45 9.98 -0.84
C ALA A 191 -5.79 11.03 -1.91
N ASN A 192 -5.59 12.31 -1.59
CA ASN A 192 -5.82 13.41 -2.53
C ASN A 192 -4.82 13.39 -3.70
N GLU A 193 -3.55 13.05 -3.46
CA GLU A 193 -2.55 12.84 -4.51
C GLU A 193 -2.91 11.68 -5.46
N LYS A 194 -3.63 10.67 -4.97
CA LYS A 194 -4.11 9.54 -5.79
C LYS A 194 -5.46 9.80 -6.48
N ASN A 195 -6.20 10.84 -6.08
CA ASN A 195 -7.55 11.14 -6.57
C ASN A 195 -7.60 12.28 -7.61
N SER A 196 -6.48 12.63 -8.26
CA SER A 196 -6.53 13.43 -9.50
C SER A 196 -7.32 12.67 -10.60
N PRO A 197 -8.12 13.35 -11.42
CA PRO A 197 -9.43 12.84 -11.81
C PRO A 197 -9.43 11.92 -13.04
N ALA A 198 -10.36 10.96 -12.97
CA ALA A 198 -11.18 10.36 -14.03
C ALA A 198 -10.61 9.25 -14.93
N ASP A 199 -11.40 8.17 -14.96
CA ASP A 199 -11.32 6.90 -15.68
C ASP A 199 -10.25 5.91 -15.22
N GLY A 200 -10.72 4.71 -14.84
CA GLY A 200 -9.95 3.55 -14.38
C GLY A 200 -9.00 2.93 -15.42
N LEU A 201 -8.42 3.75 -16.28
CA LEU A 201 -7.25 3.45 -17.09
C LEU A 201 -6.01 3.83 -16.28
N ILE A 202 -5.18 2.82 -16.00
CA ILE A 202 -3.86 3.04 -15.43
C ILE A 202 -3.10 4.01 -16.34
N THR A 203 -2.77 5.20 -15.85
CA THR A 203 -1.91 6.14 -16.55
C THR A 203 -0.52 5.53 -16.74
N LEU A 204 -0.10 5.36 -17.98
CA LEU A 204 1.24 4.86 -18.29
C LEU A 204 2.27 5.96 -18.09
N SER A 205 3.13 5.79 -17.08
CA SER A 205 4.30 6.65 -16.91
C SER A 205 5.36 6.45 -18.00
N ARG A 206 6.27 7.42 -18.11
CA ARG A 206 7.47 7.40 -18.99
C ARG A 206 8.19 6.05 -18.98
N LYS A 207 8.36 5.45 -17.79
CA LYS A 207 9.06 4.17 -17.63
C LYS A 207 8.38 3.04 -18.41
N HIS A 208 7.06 3.02 -18.44
CA HIS A 208 6.30 2.01 -19.17
C HIS A 208 6.47 2.19 -20.69
N VAL A 209 6.42 3.44 -21.17
CA VAL A 209 6.64 3.75 -22.60
C VAL A 209 8.05 3.36 -23.02
N VAL A 210 9.07 3.76 -22.26
CA VAL A 210 10.47 3.41 -22.54
C VAL A 210 10.66 1.89 -22.51
N LYS A 211 10.06 1.20 -21.53
CA LYS A 211 10.10 -0.27 -21.48
C LYS A 211 9.45 -0.89 -22.72
N ALA A 212 8.29 -0.39 -23.15
CA ALA A 212 7.60 -0.89 -24.32
C ALA A 212 8.42 -0.68 -25.60
N ILE A 213 9.05 0.49 -25.77
CA ILE A 213 9.95 0.78 -26.90
C ILE A 213 11.14 -0.18 -26.90
N MET A 214 11.77 -0.40 -25.74
CA MET A 214 12.93 -1.30 -25.62
C MET A 214 12.58 -2.79 -25.77
N SER A 215 11.37 -3.20 -25.39
CA SER A 215 10.95 -4.60 -25.47
C SER A 215 10.36 -4.99 -26.83
N THR A 216 9.95 -4.01 -27.64
CA THR A 216 9.29 -4.26 -28.92
C THR A 216 10.34 -4.49 -30.00
N SER A 217 10.15 -5.53 -30.82
CA SER A 217 11.00 -5.80 -31.98
C SER A 217 10.92 -4.64 -32.99
N PRO A 218 12.03 -4.26 -33.67
CA PRO A 218 12.01 -3.21 -34.69
C PRO A 218 11.09 -3.51 -35.89
N THR A 219 10.65 -4.76 -36.04
CA THR A 219 9.71 -5.19 -37.10
C THR A 219 8.25 -5.08 -36.69
N SER A 220 7.95 -4.86 -35.40
CA SER A 220 6.59 -4.85 -34.87
C SER A 220 6.12 -3.41 -34.64
N GLU A 221 4.90 -3.10 -35.06
CA GLU A 221 4.28 -1.80 -34.81
C GLU A 221 3.87 -1.69 -33.33
N LEU A 222 4.37 -0.67 -32.64
CA LEU A 222 3.95 -0.35 -31.30
C LEU A 222 2.62 0.42 -31.33
N ARG A 223 1.65 -0.03 -30.52
CA ARG A 223 0.29 0.54 -30.47
C ARG A 223 -0.07 0.90 -29.03
N PHE A 224 -0.41 2.16 -28.81
CA PHE A 224 -0.97 2.72 -27.58
C PHE A 224 -2.38 3.27 -27.81
N GLN A 225 -3.20 2.50 -28.54
CA GLN A 225 -4.57 2.89 -28.84
C GLN A 225 -5.43 2.89 -27.57
N GLY A 226 -6.14 3.99 -27.29
CA GLY A 226 -7.02 4.12 -26.13
C GLY A 226 -6.31 4.18 -24.78
N VAL A 227 -4.99 4.38 -24.77
CA VAL A 227 -4.18 4.37 -23.55
C VAL A 227 -4.19 5.74 -22.89
N ASN A 228 -4.21 5.75 -21.56
CA ASN A 228 -4.09 6.96 -20.74
C ASN A 228 -2.61 7.27 -20.45
N PHE A 229 -2.20 8.47 -20.84
CA PHE A 229 -0.91 9.11 -20.57
C PHE A 229 -1.09 10.45 -19.86
N SER A 230 -2.26 10.80 -19.33
CA SER A 230 -2.57 12.08 -18.70
C SER A 230 -1.45 12.54 -17.76
N GLY A 231 -0.87 13.72 -18.01
CA GLY A 231 0.24 14.27 -17.23
C GLY A 231 1.59 13.54 -17.33
N ALA A 232 1.72 12.53 -18.19
CA ALA A 232 2.97 11.78 -18.34
C ALA A 232 4.07 12.61 -19.03
N ASP A 233 5.31 12.39 -18.60
CA ASP A 233 6.49 12.99 -19.20
C ASP A 233 7.06 12.11 -20.33
N LEU A 234 6.74 12.46 -21.57
CA LEU A 234 7.20 11.83 -22.80
C LEU A 234 8.21 12.71 -23.56
N SER A 235 8.77 13.72 -22.90
CA SER A 235 9.73 14.66 -23.51
C SER A 235 10.97 13.93 -24.07
N LYS A 236 11.48 14.43 -25.20
CA LYS A 236 12.72 13.95 -25.86
C LYS A 236 12.73 12.46 -26.22
N LEU A 237 11.58 11.79 -26.24
CA LEU A 237 11.47 10.41 -26.70
C LEU A 237 11.36 10.34 -28.23
N ASP A 238 11.91 9.28 -28.80
CA ASP A 238 11.65 8.89 -30.18
C ASP A 238 10.42 7.99 -30.22
N LEU A 239 9.32 8.53 -30.73
CA LEU A 239 8.00 7.91 -30.77
C LEU A 239 7.49 7.72 -32.21
N ARG A 240 8.38 7.78 -33.20
CA ARG A 240 8.04 7.71 -34.63
C ARG A 240 7.16 6.52 -35.00
N ASN A 241 6.20 6.77 -35.88
CA ASN A 241 5.31 5.75 -36.46
C ASN A 241 4.52 4.92 -35.42
N ILE A 242 4.29 5.46 -34.22
CA ILE A 242 3.48 4.80 -33.19
C ILE A 242 2.01 5.17 -33.36
N ASN A 243 1.13 4.20 -33.12
CA ASN A 243 -0.31 4.40 -33.13
C ASN A 243 -0.81 4.82 -31.73
N PHE A 244 -1.28 6.05 -31.62
CA PHE A 244 -1.90 6.68 -30.43
C PHE A 244 -3.38 7.01 -30.66
N LYS A 245 -4.09 6.30 -31.55
CA LYS A 245 -5.52 6.56 -31.79
C LYS A 245 -6.30 6.49 -30.47
N TYR A 246 -7.22 7.41 -30.25
CA TYR A 246 -8.02 7.46 -29.02
C TYR A 246 -7.21 7.58 -27.71
N ALA A 247 -5.90 7.86 -27.76
CA ALA A 247 -5.11 8.00 -26.54
C ALA A 247 -5.54 9.25 -25.76
N VAL A 248 -5.53 9.15 -24.44
CA VAL A 248 -5.75 10.27 -23.53
C VAL A 248 -4.38 10.78 -23.11
N MET A 249 -4.04 11.98 -23.55
CA MET A 249 -2.72 12.61 -23.39
C MET A 249 -2.86 14.05 -22.92
N ASP A 250 -3.91 14.33 -22.14
CA ASP A 250 -4.12 15.67 -21.59
C ASP A 250 -2.97 16.03 -20.65
N SER A 251 -2.53 17.28 -20.71
CA SER A 251 -1.45 17.81 -19.88
C SER A 251 -0.12 17.03 -20.00
N CYS A 252 0.08 16.21 -21.05
CA CYS A 252 1.34 15.49 -21.27
C CYS A 252 2.49 16.47 -21.55
N ASN A 253 3.69 16.11 -21.11
CA ASN A 253 4.92 16.78 -21.56
C ASN A 253 5.52 16.03 -22.75
N LEU A 254 5.47 16.64 -23.93
CA LEU A 254 6.01 16.16 -25.21
C LEU A 254 7.15 17.06 -25.73
N ALA A 255 7.76 17.87 -24.85
CA ALA A 255 8.85 18.77 -25.20
C ALA A 255 9.99 18.05 -25.93
N GLY A 256 10.31 18.49 -27.15
CA GLY A 256 11.38 17.92 -27.97
C GLY A 256 11.20 16.45 -28.38
N ALA A 257 9.99 15.88 -28.24
CA ALA A 257 9.72 14.52 -28.69
C ALA A 257 9.68 14.43 -30.23
N ASN A 258 10.07 13.27 -30.77
CA ASN A 258 9.92 12.96 -32.19
C ASN A 258 8.68 12.09 -32.39
N LEU A 259 7.65 12.68 -32.97
CA LEU A 259 6.32 12.13 -33.21
C LEU A 259 6.02 12.03 -34.71
N SER A 260 7.05 12.05 -35.56
CA SER A 260 6.87 12.01 -37.01
C SER A 260 6.22 10.70 -37.45
N GLY A 261 5.23 10.81 -38.35
CA GLY A 261 4.44 9.69 -38.85
C GLY A 261 3.52 9.00 -37.84
N CYS A 262 3.35 9.55 -36.63
CA CYS A 262 2.43 8.99 -35.64
C CYS A 262 0.96 9.13 -36.07
N CYS A 263 0.11 8.26 -35.51
CA CYS A 263 -1.33 8.36 -35.69
C CYS A 263 -2.03 8.69 -34.37
N PHE A 264 -2.55 9.90 -34.26
CA PHE A 264 -3.28 10.49 -33.13
C PHE A 264 -4.76 10.74 -33.46
N GLU A 265 -5.33 9.98 -34.40
CA GLU A 265 -6.74 10.12 -34.76
C GLU A 265 -7.62 10.02 -33.48
N ARG A 266 -8.42 11.07 -33.23
CA ARG A 266 -9.28 11.20 -32.04
C ARG A 266 -8.57 11.15 -30.68
N ALA A 267 -7.27 11.42 -30.64
CA ALA A 267 -6.54 11.53 -29.38
C ALA A 267 -6.89 12.84 -28.66
N ASN A 268 -6.85 12.83 -27.32
CA ASN A 268 -6.96 14.03 -26.51
C ASN A 268 -5.56 14.50 -26.11
N LEU A 269 -5.09 15.61 -26.68
CA LEU A 269 -3.82 16.29 -26.40
C LEU A 269 -4.07 17.69 -25.81
N SER A 270 -5.22 17.92 -25.16
CA SER A 270 -5.54 19.21 -24.54
C SER A 270 -4.51 19.59 -23.46
N HIS A 271 -4.11 20.86 -23.41
CA HIS A 271 -3.12 21.38 -22.46
C HIS A 271 -1.75 20.70 -22.49
N ALA A 272 -1.42 19.95 -23.55
CA ALA A 272 -0.12 19.32 -23.69
C ALA A 272 0.99 20.36 -23.92
N ASN A 273 2.20 20.06 -23.42
CA ASN A 273 3.37 20.92 -23.56
C ASN A 273 4.36 20.35 -24.59
N PHE A 274 4.59 21.08 -25.67
CA PHE A 274 5.55 20.72 -26.72
C PHE A 274 6.80 21.62 -26.73
N GLN A 275 6.85 22.64 -25.87
CA GLN A 275 7.96 23.57 -25.79
C GLN A 275 9.15 22.95 -25.04
N ASP A 276 10.28 22.76 -25.74
CA ASP A 276 11.58 22.52 -25.07
C ASP A 276 12.29 23.86 -24.84
N PRO A 277 12.55 24.26 -23.58
CA PRO A 277 13.31 25.47 -23.28
C PRO A 277 14.76 25.42 -23.82
N ASN A 278 15.27 24.23 -24.15
CA ASN A 278 16.60 24.05 -24.74
C ASN A 278 16.61 24.15 -26.28
N GLY A 279 15.49 24.49 -26.90
CA GLY A 279 15.42 24.86 -28.31
C GLY A 279 15.27 23.72 -29.32
N SER A 280 15.00 22.49 -28.87
CA SER A 280 14.63 21.39 -29.79
C SER A 280 13.10 21.31 -29.88
N PRO A 281 12.46 21.88 -30.92
CA PRO A 281 11.02 21.81 -31.05
C PRO A 281 10.56 20.36 -31.26
N ALA A 282 9.35 20.03 -30.80
CA ALA A 282 8.75 18.73 -31.09
C ALA A 282 8.54 18.55 -32.60
N ASN A 283 8.88 17.36 -33.12
CA ASN A 283 8.72 17.03 -34.52
C ASN A 283 7.45 16.18 -34.73
N MET A 284 6.46 16.74 -35.42
CA MET A 284 5.18 16.10 -35.74
C MET A 284 4.95 16.03 -37.26
N GLU A 285 6.03 16.00 -38.04
CA GLU A 285 5.96 15.91 -39.50
C GLU A 285 5.20 14.67 -39.96
N GLY A 286 4.24 14.86 -40.87
CA GLY A 286 3.45 13.79 -41.48
C GLY A 286 2.54 13.03 -40.51
N ALA A 287 2.39 13.48 -39.26
CA ALA A 287 1.51 12.84 -38.30
C ALA A 287 0.02 13.06 -38.63
N ASP A 288 -0.81 12.09 -38.25
CA ASP A 288 -2.25 12.09 -38.46
C ASP A 288 -2.99 12.45 -37.17
N PHE A 289 -3.56 13.65 -37.12
CA PHE A 289 -4.29 14.24 -36.02
C PHE A 289 -5.77 14.46 -36.35
N ARG A 290 -6.36 13.67 -37.27
CA ARG A 290 -7.78 13.79 -37.60
C ARG A 290 -8.65 13.69 -36.36
N ASP A 291 -9.58 14.64 -36.22
CA ASP A 291 -10.49 14.75 -35.06
C ASP A 291 -9.78 14.82 -33.68
N ALA A 292 -8.49 15.19 -33.61
CA ALA A 292 -7.76 15.29 -32.35
C ALA A 292 -8.08 16.59 -31.60
N ASN A 293 -7.96 16.58 -30.27
CA ASN A 293 -8.12 17.77 -29.44
C ASN A 293 -6.76 18.29 -28.94
N PHE A 294 -6.45 19.55 -29.22
CA PHE A 294 -5.25 20.27 -28.76
C PHE A 294 -5.59 21.52 -27.95
N GLU A 295 -6.84 21.68 -27.51
CA GLU A 295 -7.29 22.89 -26.82
C GLU A 295 -6.34 23.30 -25.68
N GLY A 296 -5.87 24.56 -25.71
CA GLY A 296 -4.99 25.13 -24.70
C GLY A 296 -3.55 24.62 -24.71
N SER A 297 -3.11 23.88 -25.73
CA SER A 297 -1.76 23.32 -25.79
C SER A 297 -0.67 24.34 -26.13
N ASN A 298 0.51 24.14 -25.54
CA ASN A 298 1.69 24.97 -25.73
C ASN A 298 2.57 24.38 -26.83
N MET A 299 2.51 24.95 -28.03
CA MET A 299 3.08 24.42 -29.27
C MET A 299 3.93 25.44 -30.07
N PRO A 300 4.86 26.18 -29.44
CA PRO A 300 5.73 27.08 -30.17
C PRO A 300 6.75 26.30 -31.01
N ALA A 301 7.00 26.77 -32.22
CA ALA A 301 8.01 26.30 -33.16
C ALA A 301 7.92 24.81 -33.56
N VAL A 302 6.81 24.12 -33.28
CA VAL A 302 6.65 22.70 -33.65
C VAL A 302 6.70 22.53 -35.16
N ASN A 303 7.20 21.38 -35.60
CA ASN A 303 7.12 20.98 -37.00
C ASN A 303 5.86 20.14 -37.26
N LEU A 304 4.87 20.70 -37.95
CA LEU A 304 3.64 20.05 -38.44
C LEU A 304 3.61 19.96 -39.97
N ARG A 305 4.78 19.96 -40.63
CA ARG A 305 4.87 19.88 -42.09
C ARG A 305 4.14 18.64 -42.59
N VAL A 306 3.30 18.81 -43.61
CA VAL A 306 2.48 17.74 -44.22
C VAL A 306 1.59 16.94 -43.24
N ALA A 307 1.37 17.43 -42.01
CA ALA A 307 0.51 16.77 -41.04
C ALA A 307 -0.97 16.86 -41.43
N THR A 308 -1.78 15.87 -41.05
CA THR A 308 -3.23 15.89 -41.27
C THR A 308 -3.95 16.26 -39.99
N LEU A 309 -4.50 17.47 -39.92
CA LEU A 309 -5.22 18.00 -38.75
C LEU A 309 -6.72 18.13 -39.01
N LYS A 310 -7.27 17.53 -40.08
CA LYS A 310 -8.68 17.70 -40.46
C LYS A 310 -9.65 17.48 -39.29
N ASN A 311 -10.58 18.43 -39.09
CA ASN A 311 -11.51 18.51 -37.97
C ASN A 311 -10.88 18.59 -36.55
N ALA A 312 -9.57 18.84 -36.43
CA ALA A 312 -8.93 18.97 -35.12
C ALA A 312 -9.35 20.27 -34.41
N ILE A 313 -9.39 20.20 -33.08
CA ILE A 313 -9.67 21.34 -32.19
C ILE A 313 -8.33 21.91 -31.75
N LEU A 314 -7.97 23.10 -32.21
CA LEU A 314 -6.73 23.82 -31.89
C LEU A 314 -7.09 25.19 -31.27
N ARG A 315 -8.06 25.22 -30.34
CA ARG A 315 -8.48 26.45 -29.67
C ARG A 315 -7.47 26.89 -28.62
N ASN A 316 -7.23 28.20 -28.50
CA ASN A 316 -6.36 28.79 -27.47
C ASN A 316 -4.95 28.16 -27.40
N CYS A 317 -4.42 27.69 -28.53
CA CYS A 317 -3.08 27.11 -28.62
C CYS A 317 -2.03 28.20 -28.86
N ASP A 318 -0.83 28.01 -28.32
CA ASP A 318 0.36 28.77 -28.74
C ASP A 318 0.98 28.04 -29.95
N LEU A 319 0.84 28.59 -31.15
CA LEU A 319 1.42 28.05 -32.40
C LEU A 319 2.46 29.02 -32.99
N ARG A 320 3.07 29.87 -32.17
CA ARG A 320 4.05 30.85 -32.63
C ARG A 320 5.23 30.18 -33.30
N SER A 321 5.63 30.68 -34.46
CA SER A 321 6.71 30.15 -35.30
C SER A 321 6.53 28.68 -35.72
N ALA A 322 5.32 28.09 -35.59
CA ALA A 322 5.07 26.71 -35.98
C ALA A 322 5.19 26.52 -37.51
N VAL A 323 5.70 25.36 -37.93
CA VAL A 323 5.86 25.01 -39.35
C VAL A 323 4.69 24.14 -39.80
N LEU A 324 3.70 24.75 -40.45
CA LEU A 324 2.47 24.12 -40.95
C LEU A 324 2.48 23.95 -42.48
N ALA A 325 3.65 24.02 -43.13
CA ALA A 325 3.75 23.99 -44.58
C ALA A 325 3.19 22.66 -45.14
N GLY A 326 2.24 22.75 -46.07
CA GLY A 326 1.56 21.59 -46.66
C GLY A 326 0.63 20.83 -45.71
N ALA A 327 0.36 21.32 -44.50
CA ALA A 327 -0.54 20.66 -43.55
C ALA A 327 -2.00 20.73 -44.01
N ASN A 328 -2.79 19.70 -43.71
CA ASN A 328 -4.23 19.70 -43.97
C ASN A 328 -5.01 20.15 -42.72
N LEU A 329 -5.44 21.41 -42.72
CA LEU A 329 -6.20 22.06 -41.65
C LEU A 329 -7.70 22.19 -42.00
N GLU A 330 -8.21 21.36 -42.91
CA GLU A 330 -9.62 21.40 -43.33
C GLU A 330 -10.55 21.25 -42.11
N ARG A 331 -11.49 22.18 -41.92
CA ARG A 331 -12.44 22.19 -40.79
C ARG A 331 -11.78 22.20 -39.40
N CYS A 332 -10.53 22.65 -39.30
CA CYS A 332 -9.91 22.89 -37.99
C CYS A 332 -10.52 24.09 -37.29
N ASP A 333 -10.57 24.03 -35.96
CA ASP A 333 -10.90 25.17 -35.14
C ASP A 333 -9.66 25.77 -34.48
N LEU A 334 -9.18 26.91 -35.00
CA LEU A 334 -8.00 27.63 -34.52
C LEU A 334 -8.38 28.87 -33.67
N SER A 335 -9.60 28.92 -33.15
CA SER A 335 -10.09 30.12 -32.46
C SER A 335 -9.30 30.41 -31.17
N GLY A 336 -8.91 31.67 -30.97
CA GLY A 336 -8.13 32.09 -29.81
C GLY A 336 -6.63 31.74 -29.86
N SER A 337 -6.16 31.09 -30.93
CA SER A 337 -4.76 30.65 -31.03
C SER A 337 -3.82 31.74 -31.51
N ASP A 338 -2.56 31.65 -31.10
CA ASP A 338 -1.50 32.57 -31.55
C ASP A 338 -0.69 31.92 -32.68
N LEU A 339 -0.78 32.50 -33.88
CA LEU A 339 -0.10 32.03 -35.09
C LEU A 339 1.00 33.00 -35.54
N GLN A 340 1.51 33.86 -34.65
CA GLN A 340 2.60 34.78 -34.99
C GLN A 340 3.79 34.03 -35.59
N GLU A 341 4.28 34.46 -36.76
CA GLU A 341 5.39 33.84 -37.49
C GLU A 341 5.18 32.37 -37.94
N ALA A 342 3.97 31.83 -37.83
CA ALA A 342 3.69 30.48 -38.30
C ALA A 342 3.78 30.38 -39.85
N ASN A 343 4.42 29.31 -40.34
CA ASN A 343 4.55 29.06 -41.78
C ASN A 343 3.41 28.18 -42.29
N LEU A 344 2.41 28.78 -42.93
CA LEU A 344 1.24 28.12 -43.50
C LEU A 344 1.35 27.86 -45.01
N ARG A 345 2.56 27.92 -45.60
CA ARG A 345 2.73 27.79 -47.06
C ARG A 345 2.17 26.46 -47.58
N GLY A 346 1.18 26.54 -48.47
CA GLY A 346 0.55 25.37 -49.08
C GLY A 346 -0.35 24.57 -48.12
N ALA A 347 -0.67 25.09 -46.94
CA ALA A 347 -1.61 24.45 -46.04
C ALA A 347 -3.05 24.52 -46.60
N ASN A 348 -3.83 23.46 -46.42
CA ASN A 348 -5.25 23.45 -46.78
C ASN A 348 -6.09 24.02 -45.63
N LEU A 349 -6.60 25.23 -45.79
CA LEU A 349 -7.40 25.96 -44.79
C LEU A 349 -8.91 25.93 -45.07
N LYS A 350 -9.39 25.02 -45.93
CA LYS A 350 -10.81 24.96 -46.29
C LYS A 350 -11.70 24.77 -45.04
N ASP A 351 -12.70 25.62 -44.87
CA ASP A 351 -13.65 25.59 -43.74
C ASP A 351 -12.99 25.72 -42.35
N ALA A 352 -11.74 26.18 -42.24
CA ALA A 352 -11.08 26.41 -40.96
C ALA A 352 -11.61 27.69 -40.27
N THR A 353 -11.78 27.65 -38.95
CA THR A 353 -12.26 28.79 -38.15
C THR A 353 -11.10 29.48 -37.41
N PHE A 354 -11.12 30.81 -37.41
CA PHE A 354 -10.08 31.67 -36.83
C PHE A 354 -10.69 32.78 -35.94
N GLU A 355 -11.69 32.46 -35.12
CA GLU A 355 -12.32 33.48 -34.29
C GLU A 355 -11.38 33.92 -33.15
N LEU A 356 -11.46 35.18 -32.71
CA LEU A 356 -10.73 35.68 -31.53
C LEU A 356 -9.19 35.53 -31.60
N MET A 357 -8.61 35.61 -32.80
CA MET A 357 -7.14 35.55 -32.98
C MET A 357 -6.42 36.58 -32.10
N LEU A 358 -5.45 36.12 -31.30
CA LEU A 358 -4.61 36.98 -30.45
C LEU A 358 -3.73 37.93 -31.28
N THR A 359 -3.31 37.47 -32.46
CA THR A 359 -2.48 38.24 -33.41
C THR A 359 -3.05 38.14 -34.84
N PRO A 360 -3.08 39.25 -35.62
CA PRO A 360 -3.49 39.19 -37.02
C PRO A 360 -2.54 38.34 -37.85
N LEU A 361 -3.09 37.45 -38.68
CA LEU A 361 -2.30 36.55 -39.52
C LEU A 361 -1.62 37.33 -40.65
N HIS A 362 -0.29 37.49 -40.61
CA HIS A 362 0.48 38.06 -41.72
C HIS A 362 0.71 36.99 -42.80
N MET A 363 -0.25 36.82 -43.71
CA MET A 363 -0.08 36.03 -44.93
C MET A 363 0.88 36.76 -45.89
N SER A 364 2.19 36.52 -45.78
CA SER A 364 3.12 37.03 -46.80
C SER A 364 3.00 36.20 -48.09
N GLN A 365 2.54 36.89 -49.14
CA GLN A 365 2.58 36.57 -50.57
C GLN A 365 1.50 35.64 -51.16
N THR A 366 0.51 36.33 -51.76
CA THR A 366 -0.04 36.14 -53.12
C THR A 366 -0.15 34.71 -53.64
N ILE A 367 -1.40 34.23 -53.66
CA ILE A 367 -1.91 33.24 -54.61
C ILE A 367 -1.54 33.71 -56.03
N ARG A 368 -0.80 32.90 -56.77
CA ARG A 368 -0.70 32.99 -58.23
C ARG A 368 -1.10 31.66 -58.82
#